data_AF-A0A9P7V3K9-F1
#
_entry.id   AF-A0A9P7V3K9-F1
#
_cell.length_a   1.000
_cell.length_b   1.000
_cell.length_c   1.000
_cell.angle_alpha   90.00
_cell.angle_beta   90.00
_cell.angle_gamma   90.00
#
_symmetry.space_group_name_H-M   'P 1'
#
loop_
_entity.id
_entity.type
_entity.pdbx_description
1 polymer ?
#
loop_
_entity_poly.entity_id
_entity_poly.type
_entity_poly.pdbx_seq_one_letter_code
_entity_poly.pdbx_strand_id
1 'polypeptide(L)'
;MVPDPTIWYRIIPKRSLSNLVVSSSGIYTCLFFTTTYISLRKRMLHTIPAKVFFVATIVMYANCTTHVAINLYRLLQGYVYQRTTVGPENYFADLGRWDNIVHDALNALMTWMGDSLIIYRCYLVWDNNIYIVILPALLLIVSIVSNSVALHLFTQVPLGTIFGPSLVAWMRTIYATAFAQNALTTGLIAYRIWRQEMNSRRAGLRSKESSSDSLLPAIRIIVDSAALYMALLLCLIVLYAINHNGQFVMQEASVPAIGIVFCSISLRLSLRSYAIWKTSGGQVSVNLKWTEPTDLDTSIEDTPYRR
;
A
#
# COMPACT_ATOMS: atom_id res chain seq x y z
N MET A 1 -7.31 -26.68 33.57
CA MET A 1 -8.29 -26.72 32.48
C MET A 1 -7.68 -26.02 31.28
N VAL A 2 -7.12 -26.80 30.35
CA VAL A 2 -6.61 -26.29 29.07
C VAL A 2 -7.84 -25.99 28.20
N PRO A 3 -8.03 -24.77 27.67
CA PRO A 3 -9.16 -24.50 26.82
C PRO A 3 -9.04 -25.31 25.53
N ASP A 4 -10.10 -26.02 25.20
CA ASP A 4 -10.22 -26.86 24.01
C ASP A 4 -9.93 -26.04 22.72
N PRO A 5 -8.88 -26.36 21.95
CA PRO A 5 -8.49 -25.61 20.75
C PRO A 5 -9.53 -25.71 19.61
N THR A 6 -10.59 -26.49 19.80
CA THR A 6 -11.68 -26.66 18.82
C THR A 6 -12.80 -25.64 18.95
N ILE A 7 -12.85 -24.77 19.96
CA ILE A 7 -13.99 -23.81 20.04
C ILE A 7 -13.87 -22.67 19.01
N TRP A 8 -12.65 -22.32 18.58
CA TRP A 8 -12.41 -21.19 17.68
C TRP A 8 -12.73 -21.48 16.20
N TYR A 9 -12.79 -22.74 15.77
CA TYR A 9 -13.16 -23.07 14.37
C TYR A 9 -14.61 -22.69 14.03
N ARG A 10 -15.46 -22.47 15.05
CA ARG A 10 -16.88 -22.11 14.89
C ARG A 10 -17.14 -20.60 14.87
N ILE A 11 -16.20 -19.76 15.28
CA ILE A 11 -16.49 -18.34 15.60
C ILE A 11 -16.38 -17.44 14.37
N ILE A 12 -15.73 -17.87 13.28
CA ILE A 12 -15.78 -17.14 12.01
C ILE A 12 -16.28 -18.07 10.91
N PRO A 13 -17.54 -17.92 10.44
CA PRO A 13 -18.05 -18.76 9.39
C PRO A 13 -17.19 -18.55 8.14
N LYS A 14 -16.64 -19.64 7.57
CA LYS A 14 -15.80 -19.62 6.35
C LYS A 14 -16.43 -18.80 5.20
N ARG A 15 -17.76 -18.73 5.17
CA ARG A 15 -18.55 -17.88 4.25
C ARG A 15 -18.32 -16.37 4.44
N SER A 16 -18.16 -15.89 5.67
CA SER A 16 -17.93 -14.46 5.96
C SER A 16 -16.54 -14.01 5.49
N LEU A 17 -15.54 -14.87 5.67
CA LEU A 17 -14.16 -14.61 5.24
C LEU A 17 -14.02 -14.66 3.71
N SER A 18 -14.67 -15.60 3.03
CA SER A 18 -14.70 -15.61 1.56
C SER A 18 -15.42 -14.40 0.98
N ASN A 19 -16.52 -13.97 1.61
CA ASN A 19 -17.24 -12.76 1.20
C ASN A 19 -16.36 -11.52 1.34
N LEU A 20 -15.53 -11.44 2.38
CA LEU A 20 -14.60 -10.32 2.58
C LEU A 20 -13.64 -10.14 1.41
N VAL A 21 -13.06 -11.23 0.89
CA VAL A 21 -12.10 -11.20 -0.23
C VAL A 21 -12.78 -10.79 -1.54
N VAL A 22 -13.98 -11.31 -1.80
CA VAL A 22 -14.75 -10.96 -3.01
C VAL A 22 -15.20 -9.50 -2.94
N SER A 23 -15.71 -9.06 -1.79
CA SER A 23 -16.13 -7.67 -1.57
C SER A 23 -14.95 -6.69 -1.70
N SER A 24 -13.78 -7.00 -1.14
CA SER A 24 -12.61 -6.13 -1.24
C SER A 24 -12.09 -6.01 -2.67
N SER A 25 -12.08 -7.11 -3.43
CA SER A 25 -11.70 -7.11 -4.85
C SER A 25 -12.68 -6.31 -5.72
N GLY A 26 -13.98 -6.41 -5.43
CA GLY A 26 -15.03 -5.61 -6.08
C GLY A 26 -14.88 -4.10 -5.79
N ILE A 27 -14.67 -3.75 -4.52
CA ILE A 27 -14.43 -2.35 -4.10
C ILE A 27 -13.19 -1.79 -4.81
N TYR A 28 -12.10 -2.57 -4.87
CA TYR A 28 -10.88 -2.15 -5.54
C TYR A 28 -11.11 -1.87 -7.02
N THR A 29 -11.88 -2.72 -7.70
CA THR A 29 -12.25 -2.54 -9.11
C THR A 29 -13.04 -1.25 -9.33
N CYS A 30 -14.06 -0.97 -8.51
CA CYS A 30 -14.83 0.27 -8.59
C CYS A 30 -13.94 1.51 -8.37
N LEU A 31 -13.02 1.45 -7.40
CA LEU A 31 -12.09 2.54 -7.13
C LEU A 31 -11.07 2.74 -8.25
N PHE A 32 -10.60 1.66 -8.88
CA PHE A 32 -9.70 1.73 -10.03
C PHE A 32 -10.36 2.47 -11.20
N PHE A 33 -11.58 2.10 -11.58
CA PHE A 33 -12.31 2.77 -12.67
C PHE A 33 -12.59 4.23 -12.33
N THR A 34 -13.01 4.52 -11.09
CA THR A 34 -13.27 5.90 -10.65
C THR A 34 -12.00 6.75 -10.70
N THR A 35 -10.88 6.23 -10.19
CA THR A 35 -9.60 6.94 -10.16
C THR A 35 -9.07 7.18 -11.57
N THR A 36 -9.18 6.19 -12.44
CA THR A 36 -8.77 6.28 -13.86
C THR A 36 -9.64 7.29 -14.60
N TYR A 37 -10.97 7.22 -14.43
CA TYR A 37 -11.92 8.14 -15.04
C TYR A 37 -11.66 9.59 -14.64
N ILE A 38 -11.46 9.84 -13.33
CA ILE A 38 -11.19 11.19 -12.82
C ILE A 38 -9.85 11.70 -13.35
N SER A 39 -8.80 10.88 -13.32
CA SER A 39 -7.45 11.26 -13.76
C SER A 39 -7.42 11.64 -15.24
N LEU A 40 -8.13 10.88 -16.09
CA LEU A 40 -8.24 11.14 -17.53
C LEU A 40 -9.15 12.34 -17.82
N ARG A 41 -10.35 12.39 -17.23
CA ARG A 41 -11.36 13.44 -17.52
C ARG A 41 -10.89 14.82 -17.07
N LYS A 42 -10.23 14.92 -15.92
CA LYS A 42 -9.72 16.19 -15.40
C LYS A 42 -8.29 16.53 -15.89
N ARG A 43 -7.77 15.77 -16.87
CA ARG A 43 -6.42 15.91 -17.45
C ARG A 43 -5.33 16.07 -16.39
N MET A 44 -5.46 15.40 -15.24
CA MET A 44 -4.61 15.61 -14.06
C MET A 44 -3.15 15.15 -14.22
N LEU A 45 -2.76 14.69 -15.42
CA LEU A 45 -1.45 14.17 -15.78
C LEU A 45 -0.45 15.27 -16.17
N HIS A 46 -0.61 16.48 -15.60
CA HIS A 46 0.25 17.62 -15.91
C HIS A 46 1.66 17.49 -15.32
N THR A 47 1.82 16.78 -14.20
CA THR A 47 3.11 16.63 -13.52
C THR A 47 3.70 15.23 -13.70
N ILE A 48 5.04 15.12 -13.67
CA ILE A 48 5.74 13.82 -13.76
C ILE A 48 5.28 12.86 -12.66
N PRO A 49 5.15 13.25 -11.38
CA PRO A 49 4.62 12.38 -10.34
C PRO A 49 3.22 11.84 -10.64
N ALA A 50 2.31 12.67 -11.19
CA ALA A 50 0.96 12.24 -11.53
C ALA A 50 0.96 11.15 -12.62
N LYS A 51 1.85 11.25 -13.62
CA LYS A 51 2.04 10.22 -14.64
C LYS A 51 2.55 8.91 -14.04
N VAL A 52 3.55 8.97 -13.15
CA VAL A 52 4.09 7.79 -12.46
C VAL A 52 3.00 7.09 -11.65
N PHE A 53 2.19 7.84 -10.88
CA PHE A 53 1.09 7.24 -10.11
C PHE A 53 0.01 6.62 -11.00
N PHE A 54 -0.30 7.23 -12.14
CA PHE A 54 -1.27 6.67 -13.08
C PHE A 54 -0.81 5.35 -13.69
N VAL A 55 0.45 5.29 -14.17
CA VAL A 55 1.03 4.04 -14.70
C VAL A 55 1.06 2.98 -13.60
N ALA A 56 1.48 3.35 -12.39
CA ALA A 56 1.48 2.43 -11.24
C ALA A 56 0.08 1.90 -10.91
N THR A 57 -0.97 2.72 -10.98
CA THR A 57 -2.37 2.27 -10.79
C THR A 57 -2.76 1.20 -11.80
N ILE A 58 -2.36 1.33 -13.07
CA ILE A 58 -2.64 0.33 -14.11
C ILE A 58 -1.87 -0.96 -13.84
N VAL A 59 -0.57 -0.86 -13.56
CA VAL A 59 0.28 -2.03 -13.32
C VAL A 59 -0.16 -2.81 -12.07
N MET A 60 -0.45 -2.12 -10.97
CA MET A 60 -0.95 -2.75 -9.75
C MET A 60 -2.31 -3.42 -9.96
N TYR A 61 -3.20 -2.81 -10.75
CA TYR A 61 -4.50 -3.42 -11.09
C TYR A 61 -4.34 -4.68 -11.95
N ALA A 62 -3.44 -4.67 -12.93
CA ALA A 62 -3.12 -5.85 -13.73
C ALA A 62 -2.53 -6.97 -12.87
N ASN A 63 -1.64 -6.65 -11.94
CA ASN A 63 -1.08 -7.61 -10.99
C ASN A 63 -2.16 -8.22 -10.08
N CYS A 64 -3.04 -7.38 -9.51
CA CYS A 64 -4.16 -7.83 -8.69
C CYS A 64 -5.13 -8.73 -9.48
N THR A 65 -5.43 -8.40 -10.74
CA THR A 65 -6.30 -9.21 -11.60
C THR A 65 -5.68 -10.58 -11.86
N THR A 66 -4.37 -10.62 -12.14
CA THR A 66 -3.61 -11.86 -12.34
C THR A 66 -3.61 -12.71 -11.06
N HIS A 67 -3.39 -12.09 -9.89
CA HIS A 67 -3.44 -12.76 -8.60
C HIS A 67 -4.81 -13.41 -8.33
N VAL A 68 -5.91 -12.69 -8.56
CA VAL A 68 -7.27 -13.24 -8.40
C VAL A 68 -7.55 -14.36 -9.40
N ALA A 69 -7.09 -14.23 -10.65
CA ALA A 69 -7.25 -15.26 -11.67
C ALA A 69 -6.50 -16.57 -11.30
N ILE A 70 -5.28 -16.46 -10.79
CA ILE A 70 -4.50 -17.62 -10.31
C ILE A 70 -5.15 -18.23 -9.08
N ASN A 71 -5.65 -17.42 -8.15
CA ASN A 71 -6.38 -17.93 -6.99
C ASN A 71 -7.62 -18.73 -7.43
N LEU A 72 -8.40 -18.22 -8.38
CA LEU A 72 -9.54 -18.95 -8.95
C LEU A 72 -9.12 -20.26 -9.61
N TYR A 73 -8.02 -20.25 -10.38
CA TYR A 73 -7.45 -21.47 -10.97
C TYR A 73 -7.09 -22.51 -9.90
N ARG A 74 -6.38 -22.10 -8.85
CA ARG A 74 -5.99 -22.96 -7.71
C ARG A 74 -7.21 -23.56 -7.01
N LEU A 75 -8.25 -22.76 -6.79
CA LEU A 75 -9.51 -23.22 -6.18
C LEU A 75 -10.22 -24.24 -7.05
N LEU A 76 -10.30 -24.02 -8.37
CA LEU A 76 -10.91 -24.97 -9.30
C LEU A 76 -10.12 -26.28 -9.37
N GLN A 77 -8.80 -26.20 -9.43
CA GLN A 77 -7.94 -27.39 -9.45
C GLN A 77 -8.05 -28.20 -8.15
N GLY A 78 -7.94 -27.55 -6.99
CA GLY A 78 -7.99 -28.24 -5.70
C GLY A 78 -9.38 -28.80 -5.34
N TYR A 79 -10.46 -28.05 -5.61
CA TYR A 79 -11.81 -28.43 -5.17
C TYR A 79 -12.66 -29.14 -6.22
N VAL A 80 -12.39 -28.95 -7.53
CA VAL A 80 -13.20 -29.54 -8.60
C VAL A 80 -12.43 -30.67 -9.28
N TYR A 81 -11.27 -30.38 -9.86
CA TYR A 81 -10.57 -31.33 -10.74
C TYR A 81 -9.81 -32.42 -9.98
N GLN A 82 -9.12 -32.07 -8.89
CA GLN A 82 -8.28 -33.00 -8.13
C GLN A 82 -8.93 -33.45 -6.81
N ARG A 83 -10.25 -33.26 -6.71
CA ARG A 83 -11.02 -33.57 -5.49
C ARG A 83 -10.91 -35.04 -5.09
N THR A 84 -10.93 -35.95 -6.06
CA THR A 84 -10.96 -37.41 -5.83
C THR A 84 -9.61 -38.09 -5.99
N THR A 85 -8.63 -37.44 -6.64
CA THR A 85 -7.31 -38.02 -6.90
C THR A 85 -6.33 -37.74 -5.77
N VAL A 86 -6.12 -36.46 -5.43
CA VAL A 86 -5.14 -36.01 -4.43
C VAL A 86 -5.86 -35.54 -3.16
N GLY A 87 -7.06 -34.99 -3.30
CA GLY A 87 -7.82 -34.36 -2.22
C GLY A 87 -7.38 -32.91 -2.00
N PRO A 88 -8.31 -31.99 -1.68
CA PRO A 88 -8.01 -30.56 -1.55
C PRO A 88 -6.98 -30.27 -0.44
N GLU A 89 -6.96 -31.06 0.63
CA GLU A 89 -5.99 -30.90 1.72
C GLU A 89 -4.54 -31.13 1.28
N ASN A 90 -4.28 -32.21 0.54
CA ASN A 90 -2.94 -32.52 0.04
C ASN A 90 -2.54 -31.58 -1.11
N TYR A 91 -3.51 -31.15 -1.93
CA TYR A 91 -3.28 -30.17 -3.00
C TYR A 91 -2.74 -28.85 -2.45
N PHE A 92 -3.34 -28.32 -1.37
CA PHE A 92 -2.92 -27.05 -0.77
C PHE A 92 -1.74 -27.20 0.21
N ALA A 93 -1.49 -28.41 0.73
CA ALA A 93 -0.34 -28.69 1.58
C ALA A 93 1.00 -28.73 0.80
N ASP A 94 0.94 -28.88 -0.53
CA ASP A 94 2.11 -28.82 -1.39
C ASP A 94 2.47 -27.37 -1.75
N LEU A 95 3.38 -26.80 -0.95
CA LEU A 95 3.85 -25.42 -1.10
C LEU A 95 4.81 -25.23 -2.28
N GLY A 96 5.47 -26.30 -2.74
CA GLY A 96 6.49 -26.25 -3.79
C GLY A 96 5.93 -26.21 -5.20
N ARG A 97 4.60 -26.24 -5.35
CA ARG A 97 3.98 -26.22 -6.66
C ARG A 97 4.02 -24.85 -7.31
N TRP A 98 4.17 -24.87 -8.63
CA TRP A 98 4.27 -23.66 -9.44
C TRP A 98 3.09 -22.70 -9.21
N ASP A 99 1.88 -23.21 -8.98
CA ASP A 99 0.70 -22.37 -8.76
C ASP A 99 0.71 -21.66 -7.40
N ASN A 100 1.20 -22.31 -6.34
CA ASN A 100 1.43 -21.65 -5.03
C ASN A 100 2.56 -20.62 -5.13
N ILE A 101 3.67 -20.98 -5.76
CA ILE A 101 4.84 -20.11 -5.91
C ILE A 101 4.48 -18.84 -6.67
N VAL A 102 3.78 -18.96 -7.80
CA VAL A 102 3.37 -17.80 -8.60
C VAL A 102 2.35 -16.96 -7.82
N HIS A 103 1.43 -17.59 -7.10
CA HIS A 103 0.46 -16.89 -6.26
C HIS A 103 1.14 -16.03 -5.18
N ASP A 104 2.05 -16.62 -4.41
CA ASP A 104 2.79 -15.90 -3.36
C ASP A 104 3.73 -14.84 -3.96
N ALA A 105 4.34 -15.10 -5.11
CA ALA A 105 5.15 -14.13 -5.82
C ALA A 105 4.34 -12.91 -6.28
N LEU A 106 3.13 -13.09 -6.80
CA LEU A 106 2.25 -11.98 -7.18
C LEU A 106 1.81 -11.14 -5.97
N ASN A 107 1.58 -11.78 -4.83
CA ASN A 107 1.30 -11.08 -3.57
C ASN A 107 2.51 -10.26 -3.08
N ALA A 108 3.71 -10.85 -3.12
CA ALA A 108 4.95 -10.16 -2.79
C ALA A 108 5.20 -8.97 -3.73
N LEU A 109 5.01 -9.15 -5.04
CA LEU A 109 5.11 -8.08 -6.04
C LEU A 109 4.11 -6.95 -5.77
N MET A 110 2.87 -7.26 -5.38
CA MET A 110 1.87 -6.26 -5.02
C MET A 110 2.35 -5.40 -3.83
N THR A 111 2.91 -6.06 -2.81
CA THR A 111 3.43 -5.41 -1.61
C THR A 111 4.64 -4.54 -1.94
N TRP A 112 5.61 -5.05 -2.70
CA TRP A 112 6.80 -4.30 -3.09
C TRP A 112 6.48 -3.09 -3.96
N MET A 113 5.52 -3.20 -4.89
CA MET A 113 5.03 -2.05 -5.65
C MET A 113 4.39 -1.01 -4.73
N GLY A 114 3.53 -1.44 -3.81
CA GLY A 114 2.90 -0.57 -2.83
C GLY A 114 3.92 0.20 -1.99
N ASP A 115 4.87 -0.52 -1.39
CA ASP A 115 5.93 0.06 -0.56
C ASP A 115 6.81 1.02 -1.37
N SER A 116 7.25 0.62 -2.57
CA SER A 116 8.10 1.46 -3.44
C SER A 116 7.42 2.78 -3.80
N LEU A 117 6.12 2.77 -4.06
CA LEU A 117 5.36 3.98 -4.38
C LEU A 117 5.16 4.89 -3.16
N ILE A 118 5.00 4.32 -1.96
CA ILE A 118 4.95 5.09 -0.72
C ILE A 118 6.31 5.73 -0.42
N ILE A 119 7.40 4.99 -0.61
CA ILE A 119 8.78 5.48 -0.49
C ILE A 119 9.03 6.63 -1.48
N TYR A 120 8.64 6.47 -2.74
CA TYR A 120 8.72 7.53 -3.75
C TYR A 120 7.90 8.77 -3.36
N ARG A 121 6.71 8.59 -2.78
CA ARG A 121 5.93 9.71 -2.22
C ARG A 121 6.67 10.41 -1.11
N CYS A 122 7.25 9.65 -0.18
CA CYS A 122 8.01 10.21 0.93
C CYS A 122 9.16 11.08 0.40
N TYR A 123 9.90 10.57 -0.60
CA TYR A 123 10.96 11.30 -1.28
C TYR A 123 10.50 12.65 -1.85
N LEU A 124 9.38 12.67 -2.58
CA LEU A 124 8.83 13.90 -3.16
C LEU A 124 8.36 14.90 -2.09
N VAL A 125 7.75 14.43 -1.00
CA VAL A 125 7.22 15.30 0.07
C VAL A 125 8.36 15.92 0.93
N TRP A 126 9.51 15.26 0.96
CA TRP A 126 10.72 15.75 1.63
C TRP A 126 11.65 16.55 0.71
N ASP A 127 11.13 17.06 -0.41
CA ASP A 127 11.88 17.90 -1.36
C ASP A 127 13.15 17.22 -1.88
N ASN A 128 13.02 15.96 -2.31
CA ASN A 128 14.11 15.15 -2.85
C ASN A 128 15.25 14.85 -1.85
N ASN A 129 15.00 14.92 -0.55
CA ASN A 129 15.98 14.54 0.46
C ASN A 129 16.07 13.00 0.60
N ILE A 130 17.15 12.44 0.04
CA ILE A 130 17.39 10.98 0.00
C ILE A 130 17.58 10.39 1.41
N TYR A 131 18.15 11.13 2.37
CA TYR A 131 18.56 10.59 3.68
C TYR A 131 17.41 9.95 4.47
N ILE A 132 16.19 10.47 4.31
CA ILE A 132 15.01 10.02 5.04
C ILE A 132 14.43 8.74 4.45
N VAL A 133 14.74 8.49 3.18
CA VAL A 133 14.20 7.39 2.38
C VAL A 133 15.11 6.16 2.46
N ILE A 134 16.37 6.33 2.90
CA ILE A 134 17.35 5.24 3.07
C ILE A 134 16.79 4.16 4.00
N LEU A 135 16.23 4.54 5.16
CA LEU A 135 15.73 3.57 6.13
C LEU A 135 14.54 2.74 5.58
N PRO A 136 13.47 3.34 5.02
CA PRO A 136 12.44 2.58 4.32
C PRO A 136 12.96 1.76 3.13
N ALA A 137 13.94 2.25 2.38
CA ALA A 137 14.50 1.52 1.24
C ALA A 137 15.28 0.28 1.70
N LEU A 138 16.02 0.36 2.80
CA LEU A 138 16.69 -0.79 3.40
C LEU A 138 15.69 -1.85 3.86
N LEU A 139 14.60 -1.45 4.51
CA LEU A 139 13.53 -2.37 4.90
C LEU A 139 12.85 -3.04 3.71
N LEU A 140 12.68 -2.31 2.59
CA LEU A 140 12.17 -2.90 1.34
C LEU A 140 13.13 -3.98 0.81
N ILE A 141 14.45 -3.72 0.82
CA ILE A 141 15.45 -4.72 0.40
C ILE A 141 15.39 -5.95 1.30
N VAL A 142 15.31 -5.76 2.62
CA VAL A 142 15.15 -6.86 3.59
C VAL A 142 13.88 -7.66 3.30
N SER A 143 12.77 -6.99 2.98
CA SER A 143 11.51 -7.63 2.59
C SER A 143 11.68 -8.46 1.32
N ILE A 144 12.32 -7.94 0.28
CA ILE A 144 12.55 -8.65 -1.00
C ILE A 144 13.40 -9.89 -0.76
N VAL A 145 14.52 -9.76 -0.04
CA VAL A 145 15.43 -10.87 0.26
C VAL A 145 14.71 -11.94 1.09
N SER A 146 14.01 -11.55 2.15
CA SER A 146 13.32 -12.48 3.05
C SER A 146 12.21 -13.25 2.32
N ASN A 147 11.42 -12.58 1.48
CA ASN A 147 10.40 -13.23 0.65
C ASN A 147 11.01 -14.17 -0.39
N SER A 148 12.12 -13.78 -1.03
CA SER A 148 12.80 -14.63 -2.02
C SER A 148 13.36 -15.90 -1.39
N VAL A 149 13.95 -15.79 -0.20
CA VAL A 149 14.45 -16.94 0.57
C VAL A 149 13.30 -17.84 1.02
N ALA A 150 12.18 -17.27 1.49
CA ALA A 150 11.01 -18.03 1.87
C ALA A 150 10.42 -18.81 0.69
N LEU A 151 10.33 -18.17 -0.50
CA LEU A 151 9.85 -18.79 -1.72
C LEU A 151 10.76 -19.94 -2.18
N HIS A 152 12.07 -19.76 -2.08
CA HIS A 152 13.02 -20.84 -2.36
C HIS A 152 12.85 -22.00 -1.36
N LEU A 153 12.68 -21.69 -0.07
CA LEU A 153 12.48 -22.71 0.95
C LEU A 153 11.19 -23.52 0.71
N PHE A 154 10.11 -22.89 0.22
CA PHE A 154 8.89 -23.60 -0.16
C PHE A 154 9.11 -24.70 -1.19
N THR A 155 10.11 -24.57 -2.07
CA THR A 155 10.44 -25.61 -3.07
C THR A 155 11.19 -26.82 -2.49
N GLN A 156 11.78 -26.68 -1.30
CA GLN A 156 12.63 -27.70 -0.68
C GLN A 156 11.98 -28.42 0.50
N VAL A 157 10.85 -27.91 0.98
CA VAL A 157 10.18 -28.39 2.19
C VAL A 157 9.27 -29.59 1.86
N PRO A 158 9.37 -30.72 2.59
CA PRO A 158 8.51 -31.88 2.39
C PRO A 158 7.02 -31.55 2.62
N LEU A 159 6.14 -32.24 1.89
CA LEU A 159 4.68 -32.14 2.04
C LEU A 159 4.25 -32.14 3.51
N GLY A 160 3.43 -31.15 3.90
CA GLY A 160 2.85 -31.05 5.23
C GLY A 160 3.70 -30.36 6.30
N THR A 161 4.93 -29.92 6.00
CA THR A 161 5.78 -29.17 6.96
C THR A 161 5.64 -27.65 6.83
N ILE A 162 4.39 -27.18 6.75
CA ILE A 162 3.98 -25.77 6.60
C ILE A 162 4.43 -24.89 7.79
N PHE A 163 4.71 -25.51 8.95
CA PHE A 163 5.16 -24.84 10.18
C PHE A 163 6.56 -25.28 10.62
N GLY A 164 7.42 -25.67 9.67
CA GLY A 164 8.82 -25.97 9.97
C GLY A 164 9.54 -24.78 10.66
N PRO A 165 10.43 -25.01 11.63
CA PRO A 165 11.02 -23.95 12.45
C PRO A 165 11.79 -22.89 11.64
N SER A 166 12.46 -23.29 10.55
CA SER A 166 13.12 -22.36 9.61
C SER A 166 12.11 -21.47 8.89
N LEU A 167 11.04 -22.05 8.36
CA LEU A 167 10.00 -21.33 7.63
C LEU A 167 9.25 -20.34 8.54
N VAL A 168 8.98 -20.75 9.78
CA VAL A 168 8.36 -19.89 10.79
C VAL A 168 9.22 -18.68 11.14
N ALA A 169 10.54 -18.87 11.24
CA ALA A 169 11.45 -17.75 11.49
C ALA A 169 11.42 -16.74 10.34
N TRP A 170 11.47 -17.20 9.09
CA TRP A 170 11.40 -16.32 7.92
C TRP A 170 10.05 -15.60 7.80
N MET A 171 8.94 -16.30 8.03
CA MET A 171 7.60 -15.68 8.01
C MET A 171 7.43 -14.62 9.08
N ARG A 172 7.93 -14.86 10.31
CA ARG A 172 7.95 -13.86 11.37
C ARG A 172 8.73 -12.62 10.96
N THR A 173 9.89 -12.79 10.33
CA THR A 173 10.68 -11.68 9.80
C THR A 173 9.91 -10.92 8.72
N ILE A 174 9.30 -11.61 7.75
CA ILE A 174 8.52 -10.99 6.68
C ILE A 174 7.39 -10.12 7.25
N TYR A 175 6.60 -10.66 8.19
CA TYR A 175 5.50 -9.90 8.76
C TYR A 175 5.96 -8.76 9.68
N ALA A 176 7.02 -8.96 10.47
CA ALA A 176 7.58 -7.91 11.31
C ALA A 176 8.15 -6.76 10.47
N THR A 177 8.88 -7.08 9.40
CA THR A 177 9.40 -6.09 8.45
C THR A 177 8.26 -5.36 7.73
N ALA A 178 7.23 -6.07 7.27
CA ALA A 178 6.07 -5.44 6.64
C ALA A 178 5.36 -4.47 7.58
N PHE A 179 5.15 -4.85 8.84
CA PHE A 179 4.50 -3.99 9.83
C PHE A 179 5.36 -2.77 10.16
N ALA A 180 6.66 -2.97 10.42
CA ALA A 180 7.60 -1.88 10.68
C ALA A 180 7.69 -0.90 9.50
N GLN A 181 7.75 -1.41 8.27
CA GLN A 181 7.79 -0.62 7.05
C GLN A 181 6.54 0.26 6.91
N ASN A 182 5.35 -0.31 7.12
CA ASN A 182 4.09 0.42 7.01
C ASN A 182 3.95 1.47 8.12
N ALA A 183 4.35 1.14 9.35
CA ALA A 183 4.35 2.09 10.46
C ALA A 183 5.34 3.25 10.23
N LEU A 184 6.57 2.95 9.80
CA LEU A 184 7.61 3.95 9.55
C LEU A 184 7.24 4.88 8.40
N THR A 185 6.82 4.34 7.27
CA THR A 185 6.44 5.16 6.11
C THR A 185 5.21 6.03 6.38
N THR A 186 4.19 5.49 7.06
CA THR A 186 3.01 6.25 7.47
C THR A 186 3.38 7.35 8.47
N GLY A 187 4.22 7.03 9.46
CA GLY A 187 4.72 7.98 10.46
C GLY A 187 5.53 9.11 9.83
N LEU A 188 6.44 8.80 8.91
CA LEU A 188 7.25 9.80 8.19
C LEU A 188 6.39 10.75 7.37
N ILE A 189 5.38 10.23 6.67
CA ILE A 189 4.43 11.06 5.90
C ILE A 189 3.61 11.94 6.84
N ALA A 190 3.03 11.37 7.89
CA ALA A 190 2.22 12.12 8.86
C ALA A 190 3.03 13.22 9.55
N TYR A 191 4.24 12.90 10.02
CA TYR A 191 5.15 13.85 10.66
C TYR A 191 5.52 15.01 9.75
N ARG A 192 5.87 14.72 8.48
CA ARG A 192 6.27 15.76 7.52
C ARG A 192 5.12 16.70 7.19
N ILE A 193 3.90 16.18 6.98
CA ILE A 193 2.74 17.04 6.69
C ILE A 193 2.37 17.86 7.94
N TRP A 194 2.46 17.28 9.14
CA TRP A 194 2.25 18.02 10.39
C TRP A 194 3.28 19.15 10.58
N ARG A 195 4.56 18.89 10.29
CA ARG A 195 5.62 19.91 10.33
C ARG A 195 5.38 21.01 9.30
N GLN A 196 4.93 20.68 8.09
CA GLN A 196 4.55 21.66 7.06
C GLN A 196 3.41 22.56 7.54
N GLU A 197 2.36 21.97 8.11
CA GLU A 197 1.23 22.70 8.68
C GLU A 197 1.68 23.65 9.80
N MET A 198 2.56 23.20 10.69
CA MET A 198 3.09 24.02 11.77
C MET A 198 3.96 25.18 11.28
N ASN A 199 4.82 24.93 10.29
CA ASN A 199 5.66 25.98 9.69
C ASN A 199 4.81 27.04 8.97
N SER A 200 3.80 26.62 8.20
CA SER A 200 2.89 27.55 7.54
C SER A 200 2.05 28.37 8.52
N ARG A 201 1.71 27.82 9.70
CA ARG A 201 1.03 28.57 10.78
C ARG A 201 1.96 29.57 11.46
N ARG A 202 3.22 29.21 11.69
CA ARG A 202 4.23 30.08 12.31
C ARG A 202 4.62 31.27 11.43
N ALA A 203 4.63 31.09 10.12
CA ALA A 203 4.97 32.15 9.16
C ALA A 203 3.87 33.21 8.96
N GLY A 204 2.77 33.18 9.72
CA GLY A 204 1.69 34.19 9.62
C GLY A 204 0.88 34.16 8.33
N LEU A 205 1.23 33.30 7.36
CA LEU A 205 0.57 33.14 6.06
C LEU A 205 -0.88 32.60 6.13
N ARG A 206 -1.43 32.39 7.34
CA ARG A 206 -2.75 31.78 7.55
C ARG A 206 -3.52 32.56 8.59
N SER A 207 -4.47 33.38 8.13
CA SER A 207 -5.46 33.99 9.01
C SER A 207 -6.40 32.92 9.58
N LYS A 208 -6.91 33.17 10.79
CA LYS A 208 -7.76 32.30 11.62
C LYS A 208 -9.08 31.87 10.95
N GLU A 209 -9.34 32.32 9.72
CA GLU A 209 -10.63 32.30 9.02
C GLU A 209 -10.63 31.40 7.76
N SER A 210 -9.46 30.99 7.22
CA SER A 210 -9.38 30.03 6.11
C SER A 210 -9.30 28.58 6.62
N SER A 211 -10.44 28.04 7.02
CA SER A 211 -10.63 26.61 7.31
C SER A 211 -10.50 25.72 6.06
N SER A 212 -10.48 26.31 4.85
CA SER A 212 -10.41 25.60 3.56
C SER A 212 -9.01 25.07 3.18
N ASP A 213 -7.92 25.55 3.80
CA ASP A 213 -6.55 25.20 3.38
C ASP A 213 -5.84 24.18 4.29
N SER A 214 -6.47 23.74 5.38
CA SER A 214 -5.80 22.87 6.37
C SER A 214 -5.34 21.56 5.71
N LEU A 215 -4.08 21.17 5.93
CA LEU A 215 -3.57 19.87 5.45
C LEU A 215 -4.00 18.72 6.35
N LEU A 216 -4.58 19.04 7.52
CA LEU A 216 -5.03 18.10 8.54
C LEU A 216 -6.08 17.08 8.04
N PRO A 217 -7.09 17.44 7.22
CA PRO A 217 -8.01 16.46 6.64
C PRO A 217 -7.29 15.49 5.71
N ALA A 218 -6.25 15.93 5.00
CA ALA A 218 -5.45 15.06 4.15
C ALA A 218 -4.62 14.07 4.98
N ILE A 219 -3.98 14.53 6.07
CA ILE A 219 -3.27 13.66 7.03
C ILE A 219 -4.20 12.61 7.59
N ARG A 220 -5.35 13.04 8.13
CA ARG A 220 -6.30 12.15 8.80
C ARG A 220 -6.71 11.01 7.88
N ILE A 221 -6.95 11.30 6.61
CA ILE A 221 -7.43 10.26 5.70
C ILE A 221 -6.31 9.35 5.17
N ILE A 222 -5.08 9.88 5.03
CA ILE A 222 -3.91 9.02 4.76
C ILE A 222 -3.70 8.06 5.92
N VAL A 223 -3.75 8.58 7.16
CA VAL A 223 -3.62 7.78 8.38
C VAL A 223 -4.76 6.79 8.51
N ASP A 224 -6.02 7.19 8.28
CA ASP A 224 -7.18 6.29 8.35
C ASP A 224 -7.05 5.16 7.31
N SER A 225 -6.61 5.47 6.09
CA SER A 225 -6.42 4.45 5.03
C SER A 225 -5.27 3.49 5.37
N ALA A 226 -4.15 4.03 5.86
CA ALA A 226 -3.00 3.21 6.28
C ALA A 226 -3.32 2.36 7.51
N ALA A 227 -4.10 2.89 8.46
CA ALA A 227 -4.53 2.18 9.66
C ALA A 227 -5.39 0.97 9.32
N LEU A 228 -6.25 1.05 8.31
CA LEU A 228 -7.03 -0.10 7.83
C LEU A 228 -6.13 -1.23 7.31
N TYR A 229 -5.10 -0.91 6.53
CA TYR A 229 -4.14 -1.91 6.06
C TYR A 229 -3.29 -2.48 7.20
N MET A 230 -2.80 -1.64 8.11
CA MET A 230 -2.04 -2.10 9.28
C MET A 230 -2.89 -2.97 10.21
N ALA A 231 -4.18 -2.68 10.36
CA ALA A 231 -5.10 -3.53 11.13
C ALA A 231 -5.27 -4.90 10.49
N LEU A 232 -5.41 -4.97 9.16
CA LEU A 232 -5.45 -6.24 8.43
C LEU A 232 -4.16 -7.03 8.61
N LEU A 233 -3.00 -6.37 8.50
CA LEU A 233 -1.70 -6.99 8.70
C LEU A 233 -1.51 -7.48 10.14
N LEU A 234 -1.96 -6.71 11.13
CA LEU A 234 -1.93 -7.11 12.54
C LEU A 234 -2.80 -8.33 12.79
N CYS A 235 -4.02 -8.37 12.24
CA CYS A 235 -4.89 -9.54 12.30
C CYS A 235 -4.22 -10.77 11.68
N LEU A 236 -3.55 -10.59 10.54
CA LEU A 236 -2.78 -11.66 9.89
C LEU A 236 -1.66 -12.18 10.80
N ILE A 237 -0.87 -11.28 11.42
CA ILE A 237 0.20 -11.64 12.37
C ILE A 237 -0.36 -12.43 13.56
N VAL A 238 -1.48 -11.99 14.13
CA VAL A 238 -2.12 -12.67 15.26
C VAL A 238 -2.60 -14.07 14.86
N LEU A 239 -3.27 -14.19 13.70
CA LEU A 239 -3.73 -15.47 13.17
C LEU A 239 -2.57 -16.44 12.87
N TYR A 240 -1.45 -15.91 12.38
CA TYR A 240 -0.23 -16.67 12.18
C TYR A 240 0.33 -17.17 13.51
N ALA A 241 0.40 -16.30 14.52
CA ALA A 241 0.94 -16.65 15.84
C ALA A 241 0.15 -17.78 16.55
N ILE A 242 -1.16 -17.86 16.31
CA ILE A 242 -2.01 -18.94 16.84
C ILE A 242 -2.12 -20.15 15.90
N ASN A 243 -1.34 -20.19 14.80
CA ASN A 243 -1.36 -21.22 13.76
C ASN A 243 -2.76 -21.49 13.18
N HIS A 244 -3.56 -20.43 13.00
CA HIS A 244 -4.93 -20.56 12.51
C HIS A 244 -5.00 -20.36 10.98
N ASN A 245 -5.69 -21.28 10.29
CA ASN A 245 -5.85 -21.27 8.83
C ASN A 245 -6.52 -20.00 8.28
N GLY A 246 -7.15 -19.19 9.13
CA GLY A 246 -7.67 -17.86 8.76
C GLY A 246 -6.59 -16.89 8.25
N GLN A 247 -5.30 -17.14 8.52
CA GLN A 247 -4.18 -16.38 7.98
C GLN A 247 -4.20 -16.31 6.45
N PHE A 248 -4.54 -17.42 5.77
CA PHE A 248 -4.58 -17.47 4.31
C PHE A 248 -5.65 -16.54 3.76
N VAL A 249 -6.81 -16.48 4.42
CA VAL A 249 -7.89 -15.58 3.99
C VAL A 249 -7.51 -14.11 4.21
N MET A 250 -6.84 -13.79 5.31
CA MET A 250 -6.35 -12.42 5.54
C MET A 250 -5.25 -12.04 4.55
N GLN A 251 -4.40 -13.00 4.17
CA GLN A 251 -3.40 -12.82 3.12
C GLN A 251 -4.06 -12.53 1.76
N GLU A 252 -5.10 -13.28 1.38
CA GLU A 252 -5.88 -13.00 0.17
C GLU A 252 -6.53 -11.61 0.19
N ALA A 253 -7.03 -11.17 1.34
CA ALA A 253 -7.63 -9.86 1.49
C ALA A 253 -6.60 -8.71 1.42
N SER A 254 -5.31 -8.99 1.63
CA SER A 254 -4.26 -7.97 1.68
C SER A 254 -3.95 -7.36 0.32
N VAL A 255 -3.96 -8.15 -0.76
CA VAL A 255 -3.72 -7.70 -2.14
C VAL A 255 -4.68 -6.58 -2.57
N PRO A 256 -6.02 -6.76 -2.52
CA PRO A 256 -6.94 -5.68 -2.86
C PRO A 256 -6.89 -4.53 -1.84
N ALA A 257 -6.59 -4.78 -0.56
CA ALA A 257 -6.45 -3.73 0.44
C ALA A 257 -5.30 -2.77 0.11
N ILE A 258 -4.12 -3.28 -0.28
CA ILE A 258 -2.98 -2.47 -0.74
C ILE A 258 -3.41 -1.58 -1.91
N GLY A 259 -4.13 -2.17 -2.87
CA GLY A 259 -4.66 -1.45 -4.02
C GLY A 259 -5.64 -0.32 -3.62
N ILE A 260 -6.58 -0.61 -2.71
CA ILE A 260 -7.57 0.36 -2.22
C ILE A 260 -6.88 1.55 -1.54
N VAL A 261 -5.92 1.28 -0.65
CA VAL A 261 -5.15 2.34 0.04
C VAL A 261 -4.37 3.16 -0.97
N PHE A 262 -3.70 2.51 -1.93
CA PHE A 262 -2.95 3.19 -2.96
C PHE A 262 -3.82 4.10 -3.84
N CYS A 263 -4.96 3.61 -4.34
CA CYS A 263 -5.92 4.39 -5.12
C CYS A 263 -6.48 5.57 -4.32
N SER A 264 -6.84 5.34 -3.06
CA SER A 264 -7.37 6.38 -2.16
C SER A 264 -6.40 7.54 -1.98
N ILE A 265 -5.11 7.24 -1.80
CA ILE A 265 -4.07 8.27 -1.67
C ILE A 265 -3.77 8.92 -3.03
N SER A 266 -3.68 8.13 -4.12
CA SER A 266 -3.41 8.63 -5.48
C SER A 266 -4.45 9.64 -5.96
N LEU A 267 -5.72 9.32 -5.76
CA LEU A 267 -6.84 10.18 -6.13
C LEU A 267 -6.77 11.53 -5.41
N ARG A 268 -6.41 11.53 -4.12
CA ARG A 268 -6.30 12.76 -3.32
C ARG A 268 -5.16 13.67 -3.77
N LEU A 269 -3.99 13.09 -4.07
CA LEU A 269 -2.86 13.83 -4.61
C LEU A 269 -3.21 14.47 -5.96
N SER A 270 -3.90 13.73 -6.81
CA SER A 270 -4.36 14.21 -8.11
C SER A 270 -5.39 15.34 -7.97
N LEU A 271 -6.36 15.20 -7.05
CA LEU A 271 -7.35 16.23 -6.75
C LEU A 271 -6.71 17.51 -6.17
N ARG A 272 -5.74 17.38 -5.26
CA ARG A 272 -5.02 18.52 -4.69
C ARG A 272 -4.18 19.25 -5.75
N SER A 273 -3.44 18.50 -6.56
CA SER A 273 -2.63 19.07 -7.65
C SER A 273 -3.51 19.83 -8.64
N TYR A 274 -4.69 19.29 -8.96
CA TYR A 274 -5.67 19.96 -9.81
C TYR A 274 -6.27 21.22 -9.18
N ALA A 275 -6.58 21.19 -7.88
CA ALA A 275 -7.09 22.37 -7.18
C ALA A 275 -6.07 23.52 -7.23
N ILE A 276 -4.79 23.22 -6.99
CA ILE A 276 -3.68 24.19 -7.08
C ILE A 276 -3.53 24.70 -8.52
N TRP A 277 -3.59 23.82 -9.52
CA TRP A 277 -3.52 24.22 -10.93
C TRP A 277 -4.67 25.16 -11.32
N LYS A 278 -5.89 24.87 -10.86
CA LYS A 278 -7.09 25.68 -11.12
C LYS A 278 -7.00 27.05 -10.47
N THR A 279 -6.51 27.14 -9.23
CA THR A 279 -6.31 28.44 -8.55
C THR A 279 -5.17 29.26 -9.17
N SER A 280 -4.18 28.60 -9.78
CA SER A 280 -3.03 29.24 -10.43
C SER A 280 -3.27 29.66 -11.89
N GLY A 281 -4.53 29.67 -12.37
CA GLY A 281 -4.89 30.16 -13.70
C GLY A 281 -4.28 29.38 -14.88
N GLY A 282 -3.83 28.14 -14.67
CA GLY A 282 -3.29 27.29 -15.75
C GLY A 282 -1.88 27.65 -16.25
N GLN A 283 -1.17 28.60 -15.63
CA GLN A 283 0.13 29.10 -16.12
C GLN A 283 1.38 28.39 -15.55
N VAL A 284 1.26 27.48 -14.58
CA VAL A 284 2.47 26.90 -13.95
C VAL A 284 2.82 25.53 -14.53
N SER A 285 3.85 25.50 -15.38
CA SER A 285 4.70 24.32 -15.55
C SER A 285 5.56 24.21 -14.29
N VAL A 286 5.10 23.40 -13.32
CA VAL A 286 5.78 23.25 -12.03
C VAL A 286 7.07 22.46 -12.24
N ASN A 287 8.15 23.15 -12.59
CA ASN A 287 9.46 22.80 -12.07
C ASN A 287 9.42 23.17 -10.59
N LEU A 288 9.38 22.17 -9.71
CA LEU A 288 9.58 22.34 -8.27
C LEU A 288 11.01 22.87 -8.06
N LYS A 289 11.20 24.18 -8.17
CA LYS A 289 12.36 24.87 -7.62
C LYS A 289 11.86 25.70 -6.46
N TRP A 290 12.10 25.20 -5.25
CA TRP A 290 11.90 25.95 -4.02
C TRP A 290 12.91 27.08 -3.94
N THR A 291 12.45 28.31 -3.80
CA THR A 291 13.25 29.45 -3.34
C THR A 291 13.01 29.62 -1.84
N GLU A 292 14.10 29.77 -1.08
CA GLU A 292 14.03 30.04 0.35
C GLU A 292 13.50 31.47 0.60
N PRO A 293 12.83 31.74 1.74
CA PRO A 293 12.21 33.04 2.01
C PRO A 293 13.18 34.23 2.10
N THR A 294 14.49 33.99 2.17
CA THR A 294 15.53 35.01 2.28
C THR A 294 15.77 35.79 0.99
N ASP A 295 15.30 35.29 -0.17
CA ASP A 295 15.52 35.92 -1.48
C ASP A 295 14.45 36.94 -1.88
N LEU A 296 13.38 37.10 -1.08
CA LEU A 296 12.28 38.04 -1.36
C LEU A 296 12.57 39.49 -0.95
N ASP A 297 13.55 39.72 -0.07
CA ASP A 297 13.85 41.05 0.46
C ASP A 297 14.79 41.88 -0.44
N THR A 298 15.39 41.29 -1.49
CA THR A 298 16.32 42.01 -2.39
C THR A 298 15.69 42.51 -3.69
N SER A 299 14.40 42.27 -3.96
CA SER A 299 13.78 42.61 -5.25
C SER A 299 12.73 43.72 -5.20
N ILE A 300 12.62 44.49 -4.10
CA ILE A 300 11.62 45.57 -3.95
C ILE A 300 12.19 46.98 -4.20
N GLU A 301 13.52 47.16 -4.32
CA GLU A 301 14.09 48.46 -4.71
C GLU A 301 14.37 48.51 -6.22
N ASP A 302 13.44 49.14 -6.96
CA ASP A 302 13.70 50.16 -8.00
C ASP A 302 12.64 50.15 -9.09
N THR A 303 11.57 50.93 -8.90
CA THR A 303 10.84 51.51 -10.03
C THR A 303 10.57 52.99 -9.76
N PRO A 304 11.23 53.92 -10.47
CA PRO A 304 10.95 55.34 -10.31
C PRO A 304 9.65 55.72 -11.03
N TYR A 305 8.86 56.54 -10.35
CA TYR A 305 7.62 57.15 -10.78
C TYR A 305 7.85 58.03 -12.03
N ARG A 306 7.25 57.70 -13.19
CA ARG A 306 7.19 58.61 -14.35
C ARG A 306 5.90 59.41 -14.30
N ARG A 307 6.04 60.73 -14.29
CA ARG A 307 5.01 61.73 -14.66
C ARG A 307 4.70 61.65 -16.15
#